data_AF-A0A351J2B0-F1
#
_entry.id   AF-A0A351J2B0-F1
#
_cell.length_a   1.000
_cell.length_b   1.000
_cell.length_c   1.000
_cell.angle_alpha   90.00
_cell.angle_beta   90.00
_cell.angle_gamma   90.00
#
_symmetry.space_group_name_H-M   'P 1'
#
loop_
_entity.id
_entity.type
_entity.pdbx_description
1 polymer ?
#
loop_
_entity_poly.entity_id
_entity_poly.type
_entity_poly.pdbx_seq_one_letter_code
_entity_poly.pdbx_strand_id
1 'polypeptide(L)' 'PSGCGKTTLLNIIGGLDRYTEGDLIINGVSTKEYKDGDWDTYRNYSIGFVFQTYNLI' A
#
# COMPACT_ATOMS: atom_id res chain seq x y z
N PRO A 1 9.84 -15.61 -13.61
CA PRO A 1 8.61 -15.96 -12.87
C PRO A 1 7.82 -14.71 -12.47
N SER A 2 7.06 -14.16 -13.42
CA SER A 2 6.11 -13.05 -13.21
C SER A 2 4.76 -13.66 -12.82
N GLY A 3 4.38 -13.60 -11.54
CA GLY A 3 3.11 -14.18 -11.09
C GLY A 3 3.06 -14.62 -9.63
N CYS A 4 4.18 -14.59 -8.90
CA CYS A 4 4.20 -14.92 -7.47
C CYS A 4 3.65 -13.81 -6.55
N GLY A 5 2.93 -12.82 -7.09
CA GLY A 5 2.23 -11.81 -6.29
C GLY A 5 3.11 -10.72 -5.66
N LYS A 6 4.38 -10.56 -6.05
CA LYS A 6 5.27 -9.53 -5.47
C LYS A 6 4.73 -8.12 -5.68
N THR A 7 4.27 -7.81 -6.89
CA THR A 7 3.65 -6.51 -7.19
C THR A 7 2.38 -6.31 -6.37
N THR A 8 1.53 -7.33 -6.26
CA THR A 8 0.33 -7.28 -5.42
C THR A 8 0.66 -7.01 -3.96
N LEU A 9 1.68 -7.68 -3.42
CA LEU A 9 2.13 -7.46 -2.05
C LEU A 9 2.66 -6.03 -1.85
N LEU A 10 3.49 -5.54 -2.78
CA LEU A 10 4.02 -4.18 -2.71
C LEU A 10 2.91 -3.13 -2.80
N ASN A 11 1.91 -3.33 -3.65
CA ASN A 11 0.76 -2.43 -3.76
C ASN A 11 -0.07 -2.41 -2.47
N ILE A 12 -0.28 -3.57 -1.83
CA ILE A 12 -1.01 -3.66 -0.57
C ILE A 12 -0.25 -2.95 0.55
N ILE A 13 1.05 -3.20 0.69
CA ILE A 13 1.89 -2.54 1.70
C ILE A 13 1.90 -1.03 1.47
N GLY A 14 1.99 -0.60 0.22
CA GLY A 14 1.98 0.81 -0.15
C GLY A 14 0.59 1.47 -0.13
N GLY A 15 -0.47 0.75 0.26
CA GLY A 15 -1.83 1.27 0.33
C GLY A 15 -2.43 1.67 -1.03
N LEU A 16 -1.88 1.16 -2.14
CA LEU A 16 -2.42 1.34 -3.49
C LEU A 16 -3.54 0.35 -3.79
N ASP A 17 -3.44 -0.87 -3.24
CA ASP A 17 -4.47 -1.90 -3.30
C ASP A 17 -4.93 -2.27 -1.89
N ARG A 18 -6.20 -2.66 -1.75
CA ARG A 18 -6.74 -3.20 -0.48
C ARG A 18 -6.55 -4.72 -0.45
N TYR A 19 -6.14 -5.25 0.70
CA TYR A 19 -6.13 -6.70 0.92
C TYR A 19 -7.56 -7.22 1.07
N THR A 20 -7.81 -8.45 0.63
CA THR A 20 -9.14 -9.08 0.73
C THR A 20 -9.44 -9.56 2.14
N GLU A 21 -8.44 -10.15 2.80
CA GLU A 21 -8.55 -10.73 4.15
C GLU A 21 -7.26 -10.52 4.94
N GLY A 22 -7.33 -10.68 6.27
CA GLY A 22 -6.21 -10.47 7.18
C GLY A 22 -6.21 -9.08 7.81
N ASP A 23 -5.05 -8.65 8.30
CA ASP A 23 -4.86 -7.36 8.94
C ASP A 23 -3.47 -6.82 8.62
N LEU A 24 -3.41 -5.54 8.24
CA LEU A 24 -2.16 -4.83 8.05
C LEU A 24 -1.99 -3.90 9.25
N ILE A 25 -0.83 -3.98 9.91
CA ILE A 25 -0.53 -3.10 11.05
C ILE A 25 0.52 -2.09 10.60
N ILE A 26 0.13 -0.82 10.63
CA ILE A 26 1.00 0.31 10.27
C ILE A 26 1.24 1.10 11.55
N ASN A 27 2.51 1.27 11.94
CA ASN A 27 2.91 2.02 13.14
C ASN A 27 2.17 1.55 14.41
N GLY A 28 1.91 0.24 14.53
CA GLY A 28 1.19 -0.34 15.68
C GLY A 28 -0.33 -0.19 15.65
N VAL A 29 -0.90 0.38 14.58
CA VAL A 29 -2.36 0.54 14.42
C VAL A 29 -2.86 -0.39 13.31
N SER A 30 -3.96 -1.10 13.58
CA SER A 30 -4.64 -1.92 12.57
C SER A 30 -5.29 -1.04 11.51
N THR A 31 -5.05 -1.36 10.24
CA THR A 31 -5.68 -0.64 9.12
C THR A 31 -7.14 -1.01 8.89
N LYS A 32 -7.69 -1.98 9.64
CA LYS A 32 -9.13 -2.27 9.60
C LYS A 32 -9.97 -1.09 10.10
N GLU A 33 -9.40 -0.27 10.97
CA GLU A 33 -10.05 0.93 11.52
C GLU A 33 -9.74 2.19 10.70
N TYR A 34 -8.88 2.10 9.67
CA TYR A 34 -8.54 3.24 8.83
C TYR A 34 -9.73 3.68 7.99
N LYS A 35 -10.07 4.96 8.09
CA LYS A 35 -10.95 5.65 7.16
C LYS A 35 -10.15 6.14 5.96
N ASP A 36 -10.84 6.60 4.93
CA ASP A 36 -10.19 7.05 3.70
C ASP A 36 -9.15 8.17 3.93
N GLY A 37 -9.42 9.09 4.85
CA GLY A 37 -8.46 10.13 5.24
C GLY A 37 -7.20 9.60 5.95
N ASP A 38 -7.29 8.48 6.66
CA ASP A 38 -6.13 7.83 7.29
C ASP A 38 -5.26 7.18 6.22
N TRP A 39 -5.87 6.58 5.20
CA TRP A 39 -5.15 6.05 4.03
C TRP A 39 -4.47 7.15 3.21
N ASP A 40 -5.11 8.30 3.03
CA ASP A 40 -4.50 9.45 2.38
C ASP A 40 -3.28 9.96 3.15
N THR A 41 -3.41 10.07 4.48
CA THR A 41 -2.31 10.46 5.36
C THR A 41 -1.17 9.45 5.28
N TYR A 42 -1.47 8.15 5.37
CA TYR A 42 -0.47 7.10 5.26
C TYR A 42 0.29 7.17 3.92
N ARG A 43 -0.43 7.31 2.80
CA ARG A 43 0.19 7.40 1.48
C ARG A 43 1.05 8.65 1.33
N ASN A 44 0.60 9.79 1.85
CA ASN A 44 1.33 11.05 1.72
C ASN A 44 2.59 11.14 2.59
N TYR A 45 2.59 10.53 3.78
CA TYR A 45 3.68 10.68 4.74
C TYR A 45 4.60 9.46 4.87
N SER A 46 4.12 8.26 4.55
CA SER A 46 4.85 7.01 4.83
C SER A 46 5.27 6.27 3.56
N ILE A 47 4.69 6.57 2.39
CA ILE A 47 4.92 5.81 1.17
C ILE A 47 5.56 6.69 0.09
N GLY A 48 6.73 6.27 -0.39
CA GLY A 48 7.37 6.79 -1.60
C GLY A 48 7.54 5.69 -2.63
N PHE A 49 6.89 5.81 -3.78
CA PHE A 49 7.03 4.83 -4.86
C PHE A 49 8.15 5.22 -5.82
N VAL A 50 9.08 4.28 -6.04
CA VAL A 50 10.04 4.35 -7.15
C VAL A 50 9.67 3.24 -8.12
N PHE A 51 9.09 3.63 -9.26
CA PHE A 51 8.73 2.69 -10.32
C PHE A 51 9.92 2.48 -11.25
N GLN A 52 10.09 1.25 -11.74
CA GLN A 52 11.14 0.94 -12.73
C GLN A 52 10.88 1.61 -14.09
N THR A 53 9.63 1.98 -14.36
CA THR A 53 9.23 2.77 -15.53
C THR A 53 8.85 4.16 -15.07
N TYR A 54 9.49 5.19 -15.61
CA TYR A 54 9.17 6.59 -15.31
C TYR A 54 7.76 6.90 -15.83
N ASN A 55 6.74 6.89 -14.96
CA ASN A 55 5.42 7.49 -15.23
C ASN A 55 5.52 9.02 -15.13
N LEU A 56 6.46 9.62 -15.85
CA LEU A 56 6.51 11.05 -16.09
C LEU A 56 5.66 11.32 -17.33
N ILE A 57 4.44 11.82 -17.13
CA ILE A 57 3.61 12.41 -18.18
C ILE A 57 3.82 13.93 -18.15
#